data_AF-A0A847LGE9-F1
#
_entry.id   AF-A0A847LGE9-F1
#
_cell.length_a   1.000
_cell.length_b   1.000
_cell.length_c   1.000
_cell.angle_alpha   90.00
_cell.angle_beta   90.00
_cell.angle_gamma   90.00
#
_symmetry.space_group_name_H-M   'P 1'
#
loop_
_entity.id
_entity.type
_entity.pdbx_description
1 polymer ?
#
loop_
_entity_poly.entity_id
_entity_poly.type
_entity_poly.pdbx_seq_one_letter_code
_entity_poly.pdbx_strand_id
1 'polypeptide(L)'
;MTLRGGFSLLEITVALLILGMSVTGLLNLLQFGQLRYGAIDTGWRQRQLLTSLQRRFRAAATTGSIASLTLPDLSAAAGRLRVATWSWSPCPPDAVFVQARLFDDRNRNGRAEPVEALPAQVWVFRTRTGR
;
A
#
# COMPACT_ATOMS: atom_id res chain seq x y z
N MET A 1 1.91 69.01 -1.54
CA MET A 1 0.71 68.17 -1.72
C MET A 1 1.01 66.79 -1.16
N THR A 2 0.53 66.51 0.05
CA THR A 2 0.75 65.25 0.75
C THR A 2 -0.37 64.28 0.37
N LEU A 3 -0.08 63.33 -0.52
CA LEU A 3 -0.95 62.20 -0.77
C LEU A 3 -0.95 61.31 0.48
N ARG A 4 -1.89 61.52 1.40
CA ARG A 4 -2.21 60.51 2.42
C ARG A 4 -3.00 59.40 1.73
N GLY A 5 -2.28 58.48 1.09
CA GLY A 5 -2.85 57.26 0.52
C GLY A 5 -3.23 56.28 1.62
N GLY A 6 -4.46 56.33 2.09
CA GLY A 6 -5.06 55.30 2.92
C GLY A 6 -5.78 54.27 2.06
N PHE A 7 -5.76 52.99 2.46
CA PHE A 7 -6.55 51.96 1.80
C PHE A 7 -8.04 52.19 2.05
N SER A 8 -8.84 52.13 0.99
CA SER A 8 -10.30 52.14 1.12
C SER A 8 -10.80 50.83 1.73
N LEU A 9 -11.93 50.89 2.43
CA LEU A 9 -12.58 49.69 2.99
C LEU A 9 -12.87 48.62 1.92
N LEU A 10 -13.20 49.07 0.71
CA LEU A 10 -13.44 48.21 -0.44
C LEU A 10 -12.17 47.48 -0.87
N GLU A 11 -11.04 48.18 -0.98
CA GLU A 11 -9.74 47.55 -1.28
C GLU A 11 -9.35 46.52 -0.22
N ILE A 12 -9.56 46.83 1.07
CA ILE A 12 -9.28 45.89 2.16
C ILE A 12 -10.17 44.64 2.04
N THR A 13 -11.45 44.82 1.73
CA THR A 13 -12.41 43.71 1.63
C THR A 13 -12.10 42.83 0.42
N VAL A 14 -11.77 43.43 -0.73
CA VAL A 14 -11.33 42.71 -1.94
C VAL A 14 -10.03 41.97 -1.66
N ALA A 15 -9.06 42.60 -1.00
CA ALA A 15 -7.80 41.96 -0.64
C ALA A 15 -8.00 40.77 0.31
N LEU A 16 -8.84 40.90 1.34
CA LEU A 16 -9.18 39.82 2.26
C LEU A 16 -9.91 38.67 1.56
N LEU A 17 -10.80 38.98 0.62
CA LEU A 17 -11.51 37.98 -0.17
C LEU A 17 -10.53 37.19 -1.06
N ILE A 18 -9.65 37.87 -1.79
CA ILE A 18 -8.63 37.24 -2.63
C ILE A 18 -7.69 36.39 -1.78
N LEU A 19 -7.24 36.91 -0.63
CA LEU A 19 -6.39 36.17 0.31
C LEU A 19 -7.10 34.90 0.79
N GLY A 20 -8.35 35.00 1.21
CA GLY A 20 -9.17 33.87 1.66
C GLY A 20 -9.31 32.79 0.58
N MET A 21 -9.71 33.18 -0.63
CA MET A 21 -9.83 32.24 -1.75
C MET A 21 -8.48 31.58 -2.10
N SER A 22 -7.39 32.35 -2.07
CA SER A 22 -6.04 31.85 -2.38
C SER A 22 -5.56 30.83 -1.34
N VAL A 23 -5.76 31.13 -0.05
CA VAL A 23 -5.40 30.22 1.05
C VAL A 23 -6.22 28.94 0.98
N THR A 24 -7.55 29.04 0.78
CA THR A 24 -8.40 27.84 0.62
C THR A 24 -8.01 27.02 -0.60
N GLY A 25 -7.69 27.66 -1.74
CA GLY A 25 -7.21 26.99 -2.94
C GLY A 25 -5.89 26.23 -2.71
N LEU A 26 -4.93 26.86 -2.03
CA LEU A 26 -3.65 26.24 -1.66
C LEU A 26 -3.83 25.05 -0.73
N LEU A 27 -4.68 25.17 0.29
CA LEU A 27 -4.96 24.07 1.23
C LEU A 27 -5.60 22.88 0.51
N ASN A 28 -6.55 23.13 -0.38
CA ASN A 28 -7.19 22.07 -1.18
C ASN A 28 -6.19 21.37 -2.11
N LEU A 29 -5.30 22.12 -2.75
CA LEU A 29 -4.25 21.54 -3.60
C LEU A 29 -3.26 20.70 -2.79
N LEU A 30 -2.86 21.15 -1.61
CA LEU A 30 -1.99 20.40 -0.70
C LEU A 30 -2.66 19.10 -0.25
N GLN A 31 -3.92 19.18 0.19
CA GLN A 31 -4.68 18.00 0.61
C GLN A 31 -4.84 17.00 -0.53
N PHE A 32 -5.19 17.46 -1.73
CA PHE A 32 -5.31 16.61 -2.91
C PHE A 32 -3.97 15.97 -3.28
N GLY A 33 -2.88 16.74 -3.23
CA GLY A 33 -1.53 16.23 -3.44
C GLY A 33 -1.18 15.13 -2.45
N GLN A 34 -1.39 15.35 -1.16
CA GLN A 34 -1.13 14.37 -0.10
C GLN A 34 -1.93 13.08 -0.29
N LEU A 35 -3.22 13.18 -0.61
CA LEU A 35 -4.06 12.02 -0.90
C LEU A 35 -3.53 11.22 -2.10
N ARG A 36 -3.15 11.92 -3.17
CA ARG A 36 -2.64 11.29 -4.39
C ARG A 36 -1.28 10.62 -4.18
N TYR A 37 -0.35 11.28 -3.51
CA TYR A 37 0.96 10.70 -3.19
C TYR A 37 0.84 9.53 -2.21
N GLY A 38 -0.06 9.62 -1.23
CA GLY A 38 -0.35 8.53 -0.30
C GLY A 38 -0.86 7.28 -1.01
N ALA A 39 -1.76 7.44 -1.99
CA ALA A 39 -2.26 6.33 -2.79
C ALA A 39 -1.16 5.68 -3.64
N ILE A 40 -0.28 6.49 -4.25
CA ILE A 40 0.85 6.01 -5.06
C ILE A 40 1.85 5.21 -4.20
N ASP A 41 2.25 5.75 -3.05
CA ASP A 41 3.16 5.09 -2.11
C ASP A 41 2.58 3.76 -1.61
N THR A 42 1.30 3.75 -1.24
CA THR A 42 0.61 2.53 -0.81
C THR A 42 0.62 1.47 -1.91
N GLY A 43 0.32 1.85 -3.16
CA GLY A 43 0.36 0.95 -4.30
C GLY A 43 1.76 0.40 -4.60
N TRP A 44 2.80 1.24 -4.45
CA TRP A 44 4.19 0.81 -4.61
C TRP A 44 4.60 -0.23 -3.55
N ARG A 45 4.30 0.04 -2.28
CA ARG A 45 4.59 -0.88 -1.16
C ARG A 45 3.86 -2.21 -1.32
N GLN A 46 2.62 -2.19 -1.77
CA GLN A 46 1.86 -3.41 -2.06
C GLN A 46 2.56 -4.26 -3.14
N ARG A 47 2.99 -3.65 -4.25
CA ARG A 47 3.72 -4.37 -5.32
C ARG A 47 5.04 -4.94 -4.82
N GLN A 48 5.77 -4.19 -4.00
CA GLN A 48 7.04 -4.64 -3.43
C GLN A 48 6.85 -5.86 -2.53
N LEU A 49 5.81 -5.87 -1.70
CA LEU A 49 5.49 -7.00 -0.83
C LEU A 49 5.01 -8.23 -1.61
N LEU A 50 4.15 -8.05 -2.62
CA LEU A 50 3.73 -9.15 -3.49
C LEU A 50 4.93 -9.79 -4.20
N THR A 51 5.85 -8.96 -4.69
CA THR A 51 7.07 -9.43 -5.35
C THR A 51 7.99 -10.19 -4.38
N SER A 52 8.13 -9.71 -3.14
CA SER A 52 8.98 -10.37 -2.15
C SER A 52 8.38 -11.71 -1.69
N LEU A 53 7.06 -11.78 -1.49
CA LEU A 53 6.33 -13.02 -1.24
C LEU A 53 6.51 -14.02 -2.38
N GLN A 54 6.26 -13.59 -3.61
CA GLN A 54 6.40 -14.44 -4.78
C GLN A 54 7.82 -15.02 -4.91
N ARG A 55 8.86 -14.22 -4.63
CA ARG A 55 10.25 -14.69 -4.63
C ARG A 55 10.51 -15.74 -3.54
N ARG A 56 9.98 -15.55 -2.34
CA ARG A 56 10.13 -16.51 -1.23
C ARG A 56 9.42 -17.82 -1.52
N PHE A 57 8.18 -17.77 -1.99
CA PHE A 57 7.43 -18.97 -2.37
C PHE A 57 8.11 -19.70 -3.53
N ARG A 58 8.60 -18.97 -4.53
CA ARG A 58 9.38 -19.56 -5.63
C ARG A 58 10.62 -20.28 -5.12
N ALA A 59 11.40 -19.63 -4.25
CA ALA A 59 12.61 -20.22 -3.67
C ALA A 59 12.25 -21.53 -2.92
N ALA A 60 11.23 -21.50 -2.07
CA ALA A 60 10.77 -22.66 -1.30
C ALA A 60 10.23 -23.79 -2.19
N ALA A 61 9.51 -23.46 -3.27
CA ALA A 61 9.02 -24.44 -4.24
C ALA A 61 10.18 -25.11 -4.99
N THR A 62 11.22 -24.34 -5.35
CA THR A 62 12.39 -24.90 -6.05
C THR A 62 13.27 -25.78 -5.16
N THR A 63 13.28 -25.54 -3.85
CA THR A 63 14.05 -26.33 -2.86
C THR A 63 13.25 -27.48 -2.26
N GLY A 64 11.96 -27.63 -2.60
CA GLY A 64 11.07 -28.63 -2.01
C GLY A 64 10.71 -28.37 -0.54
N SER A 65 11.05 -27.18 -0.01
CA SER A 65 10.85 -26.80 1.39
C SER A 65 9.59 -25.95 1.60
N ILE A 66 8.61 -26.07 0.71
CA ILE A 66 7.39 -25.26 0.79
C ILE A 66 6.55 -25.64 2.01
N ALA A 67 6.56 -26.92 2.42
CA ALA A 67 5.86 -27.40 3.60
C ALA A 67 6.40 -26.79 4.92
N SER A 68 7.70 -26.48 4.97
CA SER A 68 8.38 -25.91 6.14
C SER A 68 8.61 -24.41 6.04
N LEU A 69 8.05 -23.75 5.01
CA LEU A 69 8.20 -22.31 4.83
C LEU A 69 7.46 -21.57 5.94
N THR A 70 8.20 -20.99 6.88
CA THR A 70 7.67 -19.96 7.75
C THR A 70 7.83 -18.62 7.05
N LEU A 71 6.72 -17.95 6.77
CA LEU A 71 6.79 -16.55 6.36
C LEU A 71 7.12 -15.77 7.63
N PRO A 72 8.34 -15.21 7.79
CA PRO A 72 8.59 -14.33 8.91
C PRO A 72 7.56 -13.21 8.81
N ASP A 73 7.03 -12.83 9.96
CA ASP A 73 5.98 -11.84 10.11
C ASP A 73 6.37 -10.65 9.21
N LEU A 74 5.70 -10.53 8.05
CA LEU A 74 5.99 -9.49 7.06
C LEU A 74 5.67 -8.10 7.65
N SER A 75 5.15 -8.08 8.88
CA SER A 75 5.08 -6.96 9.82
C SER A 75 6.38 -6.16 9.96
N ALA A 76 7.55 -6.78 9.84
CA ALA A 76 8.82 -6.08 10.04
C ALA A 76 9.20 -5.14 8.87
N ALA A 77 8.59 -5.30 7.69
CA ALA A 77 8.85 -4.46 6.53
C ALA A 77 7.88 -3.27 6.50
N ALA A 78 8.07 -2.29 7.40
CA ALA A 78 7.54 -0.92 7.37
C ALA A 78 6.27 -0.72 6.51
N GLY A 79 5.17 -1.36 6.88
CA GLY A 79 3.95 -1.38 6.06
C GLY A 79 2.74 -1.86 6.83
N ARG A 80 1.55 -1.48 6.33
CA ARG A 80 0.25 -1.97 6.82
C ARG A 80 -0.12 -3.33 6.23
N LEU A 81 0.50 -3.72 5.12
CA LEU A 81 0.14 -4.93 4.41
C LEU A 81 0.71 -6.18 5.09
N ARG A 82 -0.16 -7.13 5.47
CA ARG A 82 0.19 -8.36 6.20
C ARG A 82 -0.37 -9.61 5.52
N VAL A 83 0.23 -10.76 5.81
CA VAL A 83 -0.30 -12.07 5.42
C VAL A 83 -1.17 -12.59 6.55
N ALA A 84 -2.46 -12.81 6.28
CA ALA A 84 -3.37 -13.44 7.24
C ALA A 84 -3.15 -14.95 7.29
N THR A 85 -3.25 -15.58 6.12
CA THR A 85 -3.09 -17.03 5.95
C THR A 85 -2.50 -17.31 4.59
N TRP A 86 -1.87 -18.47 4.46
CA TRP A 86 -1.45 -18.98 3.17
C TRP A 86 -1.56 -20.51 3.18
N SER A 87 -1.71 -21.09 1.99
CA SER A 87 -1.80 -22.52 1.77
C SER A 87 -1.10 -22.87 0.47
N TRP A 88 -0.70 -24.11 0.35
CA TRP A 88 -0.13 -24.64 -0.88
C TRP A 88 -0.72 -26.02 -1.19
N SER A 89 -0.78 -26.36 -2.46
CA SER A 89 -1.23 -27.68 -2.91
C SER A 89 -0.35 -28.15 -4.08
N PRO A 90 0.06 -29.42 -4.10
CA PRO A 90 0.77 -29.97 -5.24
C PRO A 90 -0.11 -29.95 -6.49
N CYS A 91 0.48 -29.60 -7.63
CA CYS A 91 -0.10 -29.69 -8.95
C CYS A 91 0.77 -30.61 -9.80
N PRO A 92 0.34 -31.85 -10.03
CA PRO A 92 1.07 -32.78 -10.90
C PRO A 92 1.26 -32.18 -12.31
N PRO A 93 2.37 -32.48 -13.01
CA PRO A 93 3.48 -33.34 -12.58
C PRO A 93 4.50 -32.63 -11.66
N ASP A 94 4.90 -31.40 -11.97
CA ASP A 94 6.04 -30.71 -11.32
C ASP A 94 5.72 -29.27 -10.92
N ALA A 95 4.56 -29.03 -10.32
CA ALA A 95 4.15 -27.71 -9.91
C ALA A 95 3.53 -27.70 -8.51
N VAL A 96 3.50 -26.50 -7.92
CA VAL A 96 2.81 -26.23 -6.67
C VAL A 96 1.99 -24.96 -6.85
N PHE A 97 0.71 -25.03 -6.48
CA PHE A 97 -0.16 -23.88 -6.29
C PHE A 97 0.07 -23.31 -4.91
N VAL A 98 0.16 -21.99 -4.83
CA VAL A 98 0.24 -21.24 -3.57
C VAL A 98 -0.87 -20.21 -3.57
N GLN A 99 -1.64 -20.18 -2.49
CA GLN A 99 -2.65 -19.16 -2.24
C GLN A 99 -2.27 -18.41 -0.96
N ALA A 100 -2.26 -17.08 -1.02
CA ALA A 100 -2.06 -16.22 0.14
C ALA A 100 -3.22 -15.24 0.29
N ARG A 101 -3.73 -15.10 1.51
CA ARG A 101 -4.68 -14.07 1.91
C ARG A 101 -3.93 -12.95 2.59
N LEU A 102 -4.07 -11.75 2.05
CA LEU A 102 -3.43 -10.54 2.56
C LEU A 102 -4.49 -9.61 3.15
N PHE A 103 -4.08 -8.75 4.06
CA PHE A 103 -4.91 -7.69 4.60
C PHE A 103 -4.09 -6.42 4.82
N ASP A 104 -4.75 -5.27 4.70
CA ASP A 104 -4.18 -3.95 5.00
C ASP A 104 -4.52 -3.58 6.45
N ASP A 105 -3.59 -3.83 7.38
CA ASP A 105 -3.66 -3.54 8.81
C ASP A 105 -3.67 -2.02 9.07
N ARG A 106 -4.78 -1.36 8.74
CA ARG A 106 -4.96 0.10 8.86
C ARG A 106 -4.91 0.51 10.33
N ASN A 107 -5.47 -0.34 11.18
CA ASN A 107 -5.57 -0.15 12.62
C ASN A 107 -4.30 -0.56 13.38
N ARG A 108 -3.31 -1.17 12.70
CA ARG A 108 -2.05 -1.68 13.29
C ARG A 108 -2.27 -2.67 14.44
N ASN A 109 -3.38 -3.39 14.42
CA ASN A 109 -3.75 -4.37 15.44
C ASN A 109 -3.27 -5.79 15.08
N GLY A 110 -2.73 -5.98 13.87
CA GLY A 110 -2.21 -7.24 13.37
C GLY A 110 -3.27 -8.31 13.12
N ARG A 111 -4.56 -7.94 13.15
CA ARG A 111 -5.69 -8.86 12.96
C ARG A 111 -6.34 -8.60 11.60
N ALA A 112 -6.64 -9.68 10.89
CA ALA A 112 -7.34 -9.59 9.62
C ALA A 112 -8.81 -9.25 9.85
N GLU A 113 -9.21 -8.02 9.54
CA GLU A 113 -10.62 -7.60 9.54
C GLU A 113 -11.23 -7.76 8.15
N PRO A 114 -12.54 -8.09 8.02
CA PRO A 114 -13.18 -8.30 6.72
C PRO A 114 -13.09 -7.11 5.77
N VAL A 115 -13.09 -5.89 6.30
CA VAL A 115 -13.00 -4.63 5.54
C VAL A 115 -11.58 -4.37 5.02
N GLU A 116 -10.59 -4.99 5.65
CA GLU A 116 -9.16 -4.86 5.32
C GLU A 116 -8.65 -6.00 4.41
N ALA A 117 -9.49 -7.02 4.17
CA ALA A 117 -9.14 -8.17 3.38
C ALA A 117 -8.92 -7.80 1.91
N LEU A 118 -7.77 -8.21 1.39
CA LEU A 118 -7.43 -8.04 -0.02
C LEU A 118 -7.82 -9.30 -0.81
N PRO A 119 -7.96 -9.18 -2.14
CA PRO A 119 -8.18 -10.33 -3.01
C PRO A 119 -7.11 -11.40 -2.79
N ALA A 120 -7.54 -12.66 -2.76
CA ALA A 120 -6.63 -13.79 -2.61
C ALA A 120 -5.59 -13.78 -3.74
N GLN A 121 -4.32 -13.87 -3.36
CA GLN A 121 -3.20 -13.92 -4.29
C GLN A 121 -2.89 -15.37 -4.58
N VAL A 122 -2.85 -15.73 -5.86
CA VAL A 122 -2.60 -17.10 -6.30
C VAL A 122 -1.38 -17.10 -7.21
N TRP A 123 -0.46 -18.01 -6.94
CA TRP A 123 0.73 -18.24 -7.76
C TRP A 123 0.91 -19.71 -8.05
N VAL A 124 1.57 -19.99 -9.17
CA VAL A 124 1.99 -21.34 -9.56
C VAL A 124 3.49 -21.32 -9.75
N PHE A 125 4.17 -22.26 -9.09
CA PHE A 125 5.60 -22.42 -9.21
C PHE A 125 5.91 -23.82 -9.71
N ARG A 126 6.83 -23.92 -10.67
CA ARG A 126 7.41 -25.22 -11.02
C ARG A 126 8.36 -25.65 -9.91
N THR A 127 8.21 -26.88 -9.46
CA THR A 127 9.18 -27.53 -8.59
C THR A 127 10.36 -28.02 -9.43
N ARG A 128 11.52 -28.19 -8.80
CA ARG A 128 12.63 -28.85 -9.48
C ARG A 128 12.38 -30.35 -9.42
N THR A 129 12.04 -30.95 -10.56
CA THR A 129 11.94 -32.40 -10.71
C THR A 129 13.30 -33.03 -10.44
N GLY A 130 13.37 -34.01 -9.54
CA GLY A 130 14.55 -34.84 -9.31
C GLY A 130 15.27 -34.67 -7.97
N ARG A 131 14.58 -34.92 -6.85
CA ARG A 131 15.15 -35.51 -5.64
C ARG A 131 14.10 -36.35 -4.92
#